data_AF-A0A5B7I282-F1
#
_entry.id   AF-A0A5B7I282-F1
#
_cell.length_a   1.000
_cell.length_b   1.000
_cell.length_c   1.000
_cell.angle_alpha   90.00
_cell.angle_beta   90.00
_cell.angle_gamma   90.00
#
_symmetry.space_group_name_H-M   'P 1'
#
loop_
_entity.id
_entity.type
_entity.pdbx_description
1 polymer ?
#
loop_
_entity_poly.entity_id
_entity_poly.type
_entity_poly.pdbx_seq_one_letter_code
_entity_poly.pdbx_strand_id
1 'polypeptide(L)' 'MKLITLEPLHCSDYLPASVLTPLSHRSTPRGLEDASHYPEVFAELLKDSSWSLQDLKKLAGLNLLRVMRQVEQVKELH' A
#
# COMPACT_ATOMS: atom_id res chain seq x y z
N MET A 1 14.64 -5.43 7.04
CA MET A 1 13.87 -4.76 5.98
C MET A 1 13.90 -5.68 4.77
N LYS A 2 12.83 -6.45 4.51
CA LYS A 2 12.71 -7.13 3.22
C LYS A 2 12.30 -6.05 2.22
N LEU A 3 13.22 -5.72 1.33
CA LEU A 3 12.92 -5.03 0.09
C LEU A 3 11.87 -5.88 -0.62
N ILE A 4 10.74 -5.26 -0.95
CA ILE A 4 9.78 -5.82 -1.89
C ILE A 4 10.58 -5.89 -3.19
N THR A 5 11.08 -7.06 -3.55
CA THR A 5 11.70 -7.27 -4.85
C THR A 5 10.58 -7.12 -5.88
N LEU A 6 10.44 -5.91 -6.42
CA LEU A 6 9.67 -5.70 -7.63
C LEU A 6 10.47 -6.33 -8.76
N GLU A 7 10.17 -7.60 -9.06
CA GLU A 7 10.53 -8.12 -10.37
C GLU A 7 9.83 -7.24 -11.41
N PRO A 8 10.57 -6.68 -12.38
CA PRO A 8 9.95 -5.87 -13.41
C PRO A 8 9.05 -6.78 -14.24
N LEU A 9 7.75 -6.44 -14.31
CA LEU A 9 6.82 -7.07 -15.25
C LEU A 9 7.42 -6.98 -16.66
N HIS A 10 7.73 -8.14 -17.24
CA HIS A 10 8.25 -8.21 -18.60
C HIS A 10 7.09 -7.88 -19.56
N CYS A 11 7.31 -6.92 -20.46
CA CYS A 11 6.32 -6.40 -21.39
C CYS A 11 5.80 -7.44 -22.42
N SER A 12 6.13 -8.72 -22.26
CA SER A 12 5.76 -9.81 -23.19
C SER A 12 4.55 -10.64 -22.73
N ASP A 13 4.01 -10.39 -21.53
CA ASP A 13 2.88 -11.16 -20.99
C ASP A 13 1.51 -10.57 -21.38
N TYR A 14 1.44 -9.79 -22.46
CA TYR A 14 0.17 -9.31 -23.02
C TYR A 14 -0.63 -10.49 -23.59
N LEU A 15 -1.59 -10.96 -22.79
CA LEU A 15 -2.68 -11.82 -23.24
C LEU A 15 -3.49 -11.13 -24.37
N PRO A 16 -4.03 -11.90 -25.33
CA PRO A 16 -4.74 -11.35 -26.49
C PRO A 16 -5.99 -10.58 -26.08
N ALA A 17 -6.33 -9.54 -26.86
CA ALA A 17 -7.42 -8.60 -26.64
C ALA A 17 -8.82 -9.24 -26.46
N SER A 18 -8.98 -10.54 -26.73
CA SER A 18 -10.21 -11.31 -26.49
C SER A 18 -10.47 -11.63 -25.00
N VAL A 19 -9.48 -11.45 -24.12
CA VAL A 19 -9.63 -11.61 -22.65
C VAL A 19 -9.79 -10.27 -21.95
N LEU A 20 -9.95 -9.17 -22.70
CA LEU A 20 -10.28 -7.86 -22.14
C LEU A 20 -11.74 -7.86 -21.65
N THR A 21 -11.96 -8.45 -20.47
CA THR A 21 -13.02 -8.00 -19.58
C THR A 21 -12.97 -6.47 -19.52
N PRO A 22 -14.11 -5.76 -19.54
CA PRO A 22 -14.12 -4.32 -19.59
C PRO A 22 -13.24 -3.79 -18.46
N LEU A 23 -12.22 -3.03 -18.82
CA LEU A 23 -11.33 -2.35 -17.88
C LEU A 23 -12.18 -1.38 -17.05
N SER A 24 -12.80 -1.90 -16.01
CA SER A 24 -13.39 -1.20 -14.87
C SER A 24 -12.25 -0.52 -14.09
N HIS A 25 -11.54 0.37 -14.77
CA HIS A 25 -10.25 0.89 -14.35
C HIS A 25 -10.39 2.09 -13.41
N ARG A 26 -11.39 2.06 -12.50
CA ARG A 26 -11.51 2.99 -11.37
C ARG A 26 -12.63 2.62 -10.40
N SER A 27 -12.73 1.35 -10.03
CA SER A 27 -13.50 0.97 -8.84
C SER A 27 -12.54 0.74 -7.69
N THR A 28 -12.90 1.19 -6.50
CA THR A 28 -12.27 0.71 -5.27
C THR A 28 -12.34 -0.83 -5.25
N PRO A 29 -11.33 -1.52 -4.70
CA PRO A 29 -11.41 -2.97 -4.53
C PRO A 29 -12.67 -3.34 -3.75
N ARG A 30 -13.26 -4.48 -4.08
CA ARG A 30 -14.42 -5.00 -3.34
C ARG A 30 -14.04 -5.23 -1.88
N GLY A 31 -14.90 -4.80 -0.96
CA GLY A 31 -14.65 -4.82 0.48
C GLY A 31 -13.76 -3.68 0.98
N LEU A 32 -13.42 -2.71 0.10
CA LEU A 32 -12.70 -1.47 0.42
C LEU A 32 -13.41 -0.27 -0.20
N GLU A 33 -14.74 -0.24 -0.12
CA GLU A 33 -15.60 0.74 -0.78
C GLU A 33 -15.38 2.17 -0.26
N ASP A 34 -15.04 2.30 1.02
CA ASP A 34 -14.78 3.57 1.68
C ASP A 34 -13.70 3.45 2.79
N ALA A 35 -13.35 4.58 3.41
CA ALA A 35 -12.32 4.62 4.46
C ALA A 35 -12.71 3.90 5.76
N SER A 36 -13.98 3.55 5.96
CA SER A 36 -14.39 2.74 7.12
C SER A 36 -13.86 1.31 7.03
N HIS A 37 -13.45 0.86 5.84
CA HIS A 37 -12.93 -0.48 5.57
C HIS A 37 -11.41 -0.64 5.76
N TYR A 38 -10.73 0.35 6.36
CA TYR A 38 -9.31 0.19 6.67
C TYR A 38 -8.99 -0.89 7.71
N PRO A 39 -9.83 -1.19 8.73
CA PRO A 39 -9.58 -2.31 9.64
C PRO A 39 -9.39 -3.65 8.93
N GLU A 40 -10.08 -3.90 7.81
CA GLU A 40 -10.02 -5.11 7.00
C GLU A 40 -8.63 -5.30 6.40
N VAL A 41 -8.01 -4.21 5.94
CA VAL A 41 -6.62 -4.23 5.46
C VAL A 41 -5.67 -4.69 6.57
N PHE A 42 -5.82 -4.15 7.78
CA PHE A 42 -4.99 -4.56 8.92
C PHE A 42 -5.25 -5.99 9.35
N ALA A 43 -6.51 -6.44 9.31
CA ALA A 43 -6.88 -7.82 9.59
C ALA A 43 -6.21 -8.81 8.63
N GLU A 44 -6.16 -8.50 7.32
CA GLU A 44 -5.45 -9.33 6.35
C GLU A 44 -3.93 -9.34 6.59
N LEU A 45 -3.32 -8.19 6.85
CA LEU A 45 -1.87 -8.12 7.12
C LEU A 45 -1.46 -8.85 8.41
N LEU A 46 -2.33 -8.86 9.43
CA LEU A 46 -2.09 -9.60 10.68
C LEU A 46 -2.05 -11.13 10.48
N LYS A 47 -2.66 -11.64 9.41
CA LYS A 47 -2.60 -13.08 9.08
C LYS A 47 -1.25 -13.46 8.48
N ASP A 48 -0.55 -12.52 7.84
CA ASP A 48 0.76 -12.76 7.26
C ASP A 48 1.87 -12.56 8.29
N SER A 49 2.58 -13.65 8.60
CA SER A 49 3.73 -13.66 9.51
C SER A 49 4.89 -12.73 9.12
N SER A 50 4.90 -12.22 7.87
CA SER A 50 5.90 -11.27 7.41
C SER A 50 5.75 -9.88 8.04
N TRP A 51 4.58 -9.56 8.58
CA TRP A 51 4.28 -8.28 9.22
C TRP A 51 4.35 -8.37 10.74
N SER A 52 5.28 -7.63 11.33
CA SER A 52 5.30 -7.47 12.78
C SER A 52 4.29 -6.43 13.24
N LEU A 53 3.83 -6.52 14.49
CA LEU A 53 2.98 -5.48 15.10
C LEU A 53 3.66 -4.10 15.08
N GLN A 54 4.99 -4.05 15.17
CA GLN A 54 5.74 -2.80 15.09
C GLN A 54 5.69 -2.21 13.68
N ASP A 55 5.72 -3.03 12.63
CA ASP A 55 5.61 -2.57 11.25
C ASP A 55 4.19 -2.11 10.93
N LEU A 56 3.16 -2.76 11.49
CA LEU A 56 1.78 -2.30 11.40
C LEU A 56 1.56 -0.94 12.07
N LYS A 57 2.19 -0.68 13.23
CA LYS A 57 2.16 0.66 13.85
C LYS A 57 2.82 1.71 12.96
N LYS A 58 3.92 1.36 12.29
CA LYS A 58 4.57 2.25 11.32
C LYS A 58 3.66 2.56 10.13
N LEU A 59 2.98 1.54 9.60
CA LEU A 59 2.02 1.65 8.50
C LEU A 59 0.81 2.51 8.89
N ALA A 60 0.27 2.33 10.10
CA ALA A 60 -0.87 3.08 10.62
C ALA A 60 -0.61 4.60 10.78
N GLY A 61 0.64 5.06 10.63
CA GLY A 61 0.92 6.48 10.53
C GLY A 61 2.23 6.92 11.16
N LEU A 62 2.93 6.08 11.94
CA LEU A 62 4.17 6.54 12.58
C LEU A 62 5.27 6.88 11.55
N ASN A 63 5.27 6.23 10.38
CA ASN A 63 6.16 6.61 9.28
C ASN A 63 5.84 8.00 8.74
N LEU A 64 4.55 8.29 8.51
CA LEU A 64 4.10 9.60 8.06
C LEU A 64 4.46 10.68 9.07
N LEU A 65 4.12 10.49 10.35
CA LEU A 65 4.41 11.43 11.42
C LEU A 65 5.92 11.66 11.60
N ARG A 66 6.75 10.63 11.42
CA ARG A 66 8.22 10.78 11.45
C ARG A 66 8.69 11.75 10.38
N VAL A 67 8.21 11.60 9.14
CA VAL A 67 8.60 12.45 8.02
C VAL A 67 8.07 13.87 8.22
N MET A 68 6.80 14.03 8.60
CA MET A 68 6.20 15.35 8.81
C MET A 68 6.97 16.17 9.85
N ARG A 69 7.36 15.57 10.99
CA ARG A 69 8.20 16.24 11.99
C ARG A 69 9.57 16.65 11.45
N GLN A 70 10.19 15.86 10.58
CA GLN A 70 11.47 16.22 9.96
C GLN A 70 11.32 17.39 8.99
N VAL A 71 10.23 17.41 8.22
CA VAL A 71 9.93 18.52 7.29
C VAL A 71 9.72 19.82 8.07
N GLU A 72 8.98 19.78 9.17
CA GLU A 72 8.77 20.93 10.04
C GLU A 72 10.10 21.47 10.61
N GLN A 73 11.00 20.59 11.05
CA GLN A 73 12.32 21.01 11.54
C GLN A 73 13.15 21.75 10.49
N VAL A 74 13.14 21.32 9.22
CA VAL A 74 13.88 21.99 8.14
C VAL A 74 13.29 23.36 7.84
N LYS A 75 11.96 23.51 7.97
CA LYS A 75 11.29 24.80 7.81
C LYS A 75 11.70 25.78 8.91
N GLU A 76 11.74 25.36 10.17
CA GLU A 76 12.12 26.24 11.30
C GLU A 76 13.59 26.69 11.27
N LEU A 77 14.43 26.06 10.43
CA LEU A 77 15.83 26.43 10.23
C LEU A 77 16.06 27.49 9.14
N HIS A 78 15.02 27.89 8.39
CA HIS A 78 15.03 28.92 7.33
C HIS A 78 14.09 30.08 7.67
#